data_AF-A0A7S2YV62-F1
#
_entry.id   AF-A0A7S2YV62-F1
#
_cell.length_a   1.000
_cell.length_b   1.000
_cell.length_c   1.000
_cell.angle_alpha   90.00
_cell.angle_beta   90.00
_cell.angle_gamma   90.00
#
_symmetry.space_group_name_H-M   'P 1'
#
loop_
_entity.id
_entity.type
_entity.pdbx_description
1 polymer ?
#
loop_
_entity_poly.entity_id
_entity_poly.type
_entity_poly.pdbx_seq_one_letter_code
_entity_poly.pdbx_strand_id
1 'polypeptide(L)'
;SPASGSASSLHTWIGIIMYLPPGPSAQRDAVTSRFAGYATMFGDLCQPYNGTVHWAKLELPGNDGTIYKNLKEMQQRLRRKYPMDEFNALRQRFDPNHVLSNEWVNGVFSK
;
A
#
# COMPACT_ATOMS: atom_id res chain seq x y z
N SER A 1 -2.34 -7.16 -15.47
CA SER A 1 -3.17 -6.90 -14.27
C SER A 1 -2.24 -6.78 -13.08
N PRO A 2 -2.37 -5.78 -12.17
CA PRO A 2 -1.49 -5.60 -11.01
C PRO A 2 -1.73 -6.64 -9.88
N ALA A 3 -2.24 -7.82 -10.25
CA ALA A 3 -2.56 -8.90 -9.35
C ALA A 3 -1.52 -10.02 -9.49
N SER A 4 -1.03 -10.53 -8.37
CA SER A 4 -0.16 -11.71 -8.33
C SER A 4 -0.98 -12.98 -8.55
N GLY A 5 -0.55 -13.85 -9.45
CA GLY A 5 -1.21 -15.15 -9.68
C GLY A 5 -0.94 -15.69 -11.08
N SER A 6 -1.50 -16.86 -11.38
CA SER A 6 -1.50 -17.42 -12.74
C SER A 6 -2.46 -16.64 -13.64
N ALA A 7 -2.35 -16.82 -14.96
CA ALA A 7 -3.27 -16.16 -15.89
C ALA A 7 -4.75 -16.54 -15.66
N SER A 8 -5.02 -17.69 -15.04
CA SER A 8 -6.35 -18.20 -14.73
C SER A 8 -6.84 -17.87 -13.32
N SER A 9 -6.08 -17.12 -12.52
CA SER A 9 -6.50 -16.81 -11.15
C SER A 9 -7.62 -15.78 -11.13
N LEU A 10 -8.56 -15.98 -10.21
CA LEU A 10 -9.65 -15.04 -9.95
C LEU A 10 -9.22 -14.02 -8.89
N HIS A 11 -9.64 -12.77 -9.07
CA HIS A 11 -9.37 -11.68 -8.14
C HIS A 11 -10.65 -10.89 -7.85
N THR A 12 -10.81 -10.48 -6.60
CA THR A 12 -11.87 -9.57 -6.15
C THR A 12 -11.24 -8.26 -5.72
N TRP A 13 -11.71 -7.14 -6.28
CA TRP A 13 -11.24 -5.80 -5.94
C TRP A 13 -12.26 -5.10 -5.05
N ILE A 14 -11.82 -4.64 -3.88
CA ILE A 14 -12.68 -3.95 -2.92
C ILE A 14 -12.08 -2.56 -2.70
N GLY A 15 -12.85 -1.53 -3.05
CA GLY A 15 -12.47 -0.13 -2.86
C GLY A 15 -13.31 0.51 -1.77
N ILE A 16 -12.66 1.01 -0.72
CA ILE A 16 -13.31 1.86 0.29
C ILE A 16 -12.97 3.30 -0.08
N ILE A 17 -14.00 4.14 -0.25
CA ILE A 17 -13.84 5.52 -0.71
C ILE A 17 -14.36 6.44 0.39
N MET A 18 -13.50 7.36 0.82
CA MET A 18 -13.83 8.43 1.76
C MET A 18 -14.28 9.68 1.00
N TYR A 19 -15.38 10.28 1.45
CA TYR A 19 -15.77 11.62 1.03
C TYR A 19 -15.18 12.65 1.99
N LEU A 20 -14.40 13.56 1.44
CA LEU A 20 -13.70 14.58 2.22
C LEU A 20 -14.48 15.90 2.20
N PRO A 21 -14.73 16.53 3.36
CA PRO A 21 -15.20 17.91 3.42
C PRO A 21 -14.24 18.85 2.69
N PRO A 22 -14.75 19.93 2.05
CA PRO A 22 -13.92 20.93 1.40
C PRO A 22 -13.12 21.73 2.44
N GLY A 23 -11.86 22.03 2.11
CA GLY A 23 -10.96 22.83 2.94
C GLY A 23 -10.44 22.12 4.21
N PRO A 24 -9.38 22.66 4.84
CA PRO A 24 -8.93 22.20 6.14
C PRO A 24 -10.01 22.45 7.21
N SER A 25 -10.37 21.42 7.96
CA SER A 25 -11.35 21.53 9.06
C SER A 25 -11.20 20.38 10.05
N ALA A 26 -11.58 20.62 11.31
CA ALA A 26 -11.61 19.55 12.31
C ALA A 26 -12.52 18.37 11.89
N GLN A 27 -13.55 18.64 11.09
CA GLN A 27 -14.41 17.60 10.52
C GLN A 27 -13.64 16.73 9.52
N ARG A 28 -12.83 17.33 8.65
CA ARG A 28 -11.99 16.61 7.69
C ARG A 28 -11.00 15.67 8.40
N ASP A 29 -10.37 16.16 9.46
CA ASP A 29 -9.41 15.37 10.25
C ASP A 29 -10.11 14.20 10.95
N ALA A 30 -11.29 14.44 11.54
CA ALA A 30 -12.09 13.40 12.17
C ALA A 30 -12.54 12.32 11.18
N VAL A 31 -12.98 12.70 9.98
CA VAL A 31 -13.38 11.76 8.92
C VAL A 31 -12.17 10.95 8.43
N THR A 32 -11.03 11.60 8.22
CA THR A 32 -9.78 10.95 7.79
C THR A 32 -9.29 9.93 8.82
N SER A 33 -9.31 10.30 10.10
CA SER A 33 -8.96 9.40 11.21
C SER A 33 -9.88 8.18 11.28
N ARG A 34 -11.21 8.39 11.16
CA ARG A 34 -12.19 7.29 11.14
C ARG A 34 -12.01 6.37 9.94
N PHE A 35 -11.72 6.94 8.77
CA PHE A 35 -11.43 6.16 7.56
C PHE A 35 -10.18 5.29 7.73
N ALA A 36 -9.08 5.84 8.26
CA ALA A 36 -7.86 5.08 8.52
C ALA A 36 -8.12 3.89 9.47
N GLY A 37 -8.91 4.10 10.53
CA GLY A 37 -9.32 3.03 11.45
C GLY A 37 -10.15 1.94 10.76
N TYR A 38 -11.13 2.32 9.93
CA TYR A 38 -11.94 1.37 9.17
C TYR A 38 -11.12 0.59 8.13
N ALA A 39 -10.25 1.28 7.39
CA ALA A 39 -9.38 0.66 6.39
C ALA A 39 -8.38 -0.32 7.02
N THR A 40 -7.85 -0.01 8.21
CA THR A 40 -6.99 -0.92 8.98
C THR A 40 -7.76 -2.18 9.38
N MET A 41 -8.93 -2.03 10.00
CA MET A 41 -9.79 -3.16 10.39
C MET A 41 -10.18 -4.03 9.20
N PHE A 42 -10.53 -3.42 8.06
CA PHE A 42 -10.86 -4.15 6.84
C PHE A 42 -9.62 -4.86 6.26
N GLY A 43 -8.46 -4.23 6.28
CA GLY A 43 -7.20 -4.82 5.86
C GLY A 43 -6.83 -6.07 6.68
N ASP A 44 -7.07 -6.04 7.99
CA ASP A 44 -6.84 -7.18 8.88
C ASP A 44 -7.86 -8.30 8.62
N LEU A 45 -9.14 -7.95 8.39
CA LEU A 45 -10.18 -8.89 7.99
C LEU A 45 -9.83 -9.63 6.68
N CYS A 46 -9.21 -8.95 5.72
CA CYS A 46 -8.81 -9.54 4.45
C CYS A 46 -7.55 -10.41 4.54
N GLN A 47 -6.75 -10.32 5.61
CA GLN A 47 -5.46 -11.02 5.71
C GLN A 47 -5.57 -12.55 5.60
N PRO A 48 -6.52 -13.23 6.25
CA PRO A 48 -6.70 -14.69 6.11
C PRO A 48 -7.05 -15.14 4.69
N TYR A 49 -7.60 -14.23 3.87
CA TYR A 49 -8.02 -14.50 2.49
C TYR A 49 -6.95 -14.11 1.46
N ASN A 50 -5.68 -14.01 1.87
CA ASN A 50 -4.58 -13.52 1.03
C ASN A 50 -4.84 -12.10 0.48
N GLY A 51 -5.61 -11.28 1.22
CA GLY A 51 -5.92 -9.92 0.87
C GLY A 51 -4.68 -9.01 0.95
N THR A 52 -4.53 -8.15 -0.05
CA THR A 52 -3.45 -7.16 -0.12
C THR A 52 -4.01 -5.82 -0.59
N VAL A 53 -3.37 -4.75 -0.15
CA VAL A 53 -3.68 -3.41 -0.62
C VAL A 53 -3.31 -3.32 -2.10
N HIS A 54 -4.17 -2.68 -2.89
CA HIS A 54 -3.89 -2.35 -4.29
C HIS A 54 -2.73 -1.33 -4.36
N TRP A 55 -1.78 -1.48 -5.29
CA TRP A 55 -0.62 -0.58 -5.39
C TRP A 55 -0.98 0.92 -5.45
N ALA A 56 -1.96 1.30 -6.26
CA ALA A 56 -2.50 2.68 -6.32
C ALA A 56 -3.26 3.17 -5.06
N LYS A 57 -3.39 2.34 -4.02
CA LYS A 57 -4.03 2.67 -2.73
C LYS A 57 -3.09 2.46 -1.55
N LEU A 58 -1.86 2.00 -1.80
CA LEU A 58 -0.85 1.80 -0.80
C LEU A 58 -0.21 3.15 -0.48
N GLU A 59 -0.30 3.59 0.75
CA GLU A 59 0.25 4.88 1.22
C GLU A 59 1.37 4.64 2.23
N LEU A 60 2.41 5.48 2.16
CA LEU A 60 3.51 5.42 3.13
C LEU A 60 2.99 5.73 4.55
N PRO A 61 3.56 5.09 5.59
CA PRO A 61 3.24 5.44 6.98
C PRO A 61 3.46 6.94 7.23
N GLY A 62 2.47 7.59 7.84
CA GLY A 62 2.45 9.05 8.05
C GLY A 62 1.62 9.83 7.03
N ASN A 63 1.23 9.21 5.90
CA ASN A 63 0.31 9.82 4.94
C ASN A 63 -1.15 9.49 5.27
N ASP A 64 -2.05 10.36 4.82
CA ASP A 64 -3.50 10.15 4.91
C ASP A 64 -3.91 8.82 4.26
N GLY A 65 -4.71 8.03 4.97
CA GLY A 65 -5.25 6.78 4.44
C GLY A 65 -4.29 5.59 4.47
N THR A 66 -3.08 5.73 5.02
CA THR A 66 -2.23 4.55 5.29
C THR A 66 -2.85 3.64 6.35
N ILE A 67 -2.69 2.33 6.17
CA ILE A 67 -3.13 1.30 7.13
C ILE A 67 -1.95 0.71 7.93
N TYR A 68 -0.73 1.18 7.67
CA TYR A 68 0.49 0.63 8.23
C TYR A 68 1.01 1.54 9.35
N LYS A 69 1.42 0.95 10.47
CA LYS A 69 1.92 1.74 11.61
C LYS A 69 3.32 2.29 11.33
N ASN A 70 4.11 1.56 10.55
CA ASN A 70 5.47 1.95 10.18
C ASN A 70 5.95 1.22 8.92
N LEU A 71 7.10 1.67 8.40
CA LEU A 71 7.61 1.21 7.11
C LEU A 71 8.02 -0.27 7.16
N LYS A 72 8.56 -0.71 8.30
CA LYS A 72 8.99 -2.08 8.52
C LYS A 72 7.81 -3.04 8.44
N GLU A 73 6.68 -2.72 9.07
CA GLU A 73 5.45 -3.50 9.00
C GLU A 73 4.93 -3.62 7.56
N MET A 74 4.88 -2.50 6.84
CA MET A 74 4.46 -2.46 5.44
C MET A 74 5.34 -3.36 4.57
N GLN A 75 6.65 -3.18 4.63
CA GLN A 75 7.60 -3.97 3.87
C GLN A 75 7.56 -5.45 4.23
N GLN A 76 7.39 -5.81 5.52
CA GLN A 76 7.22 -7.20 5.94
C GLN A 76 5.94 -7.82 5.37
N ARG A 77 4.81 -7.10 5.38
CA ARG A 77 3.55 -7.60 4.82
C ARG A 77 3.65 -7.81 3.31
N LEU A 78 4.31 -6.90 2.59
CA LEU A 78 4.55 -7.04 1.15
C LEU A 78 5.50 -8.20 0.83
N ARG A 79 6.60 -8.35 1.59
CA ARG A 79 7.56 -9.46 1.44
C ARG A 79 6.92 -10.84 1.61
N ARG A 80 5.87 -10.97 2.44
CA ARG A 80 5.13 -12.24 2.59
C ARG A 80 4.39 -12.65 1.31
N LYS A 81 4.08 -11.70 0.41
CA LYS A 81 3.27 -11.95 -0.79
C LYS A 81 4.04 -11.82 -2.09
N TYR A 82 5.03 -10.94 -2.15
CA TYR A 82 5.75 -10.58 -3.37
C TYR A 82 7.25 -10.83 -3.23
N PRO A 83 7.95 -11.18 -4.34
CA PRO A 83 9.40 -11.39 -4.36
C PRO A 83 10.14 -10.04 -4.32
N MET A 84 10.04 -9.33 -3.20
CA MET A 84 10.55 -7.96 -3.07
C MET A 84 12.07 -7.89 -3.26
N ASP A 85 12.82 -8.89 -2.78
CA ASP A 85 14.28 -8.87 -2.85
C ASP A 85 14.78 -9.06 -4.29
N GLU A 86 14.13 -9.91 -5.08
CA GLU A 86 14.41 -10.05 -6.52
C GLU A 86 14.07 -8.76 -7.27
N PHE A 87 12.92 -8.14 -6.97
CA PHE A 87 12.54 -6.86 -7.56
C PHE A 87 13.58 -5.77 -7.23
N ASN A 88 14.03 -5.68 -5.98
CA ASN A 88 15.04 -4.70 -5.56
C ASN A 88 16.38 -4.93 -6.29
N ALA A 89 16.82 -6.18 -6.44
CA ALA A 89 18.04 -6.51 -7.17
C ALA A 89 17.95 -6.10 -8.66
N LEU A 90 16.81 -6.35 -9.30
CA LEU A 90 16.57 -5.94 -10.68
C LEU A 90 16.50 -4.41 -10.80
N ARG A 91 15.85 -3.74 -9.85
CA ARG A 91 15.80 -2.28 -9.79
C ARG A 91 17.19 -1.68 -9.70
N GLN A 92 18.07 -2.23 -8.85
CA GLN A 92 19.46 -1.78 -8.76
C GLN A 92 20.26 -2.03 -10.04
N ARG A 93 19.98 -3.12 -10.75
CA ARG A 93 20.65 -3.45 -12.03
C ARG A 93 20.23 -2.52 -13.17
N PHE A 94 18.93 -2.22 -13.27
CA PHE A 94 18.37 -1.48 -14.42
C PHE A 94 18.24 0.02 -14.20
N ASP A 95 18.13 0.47 -12.95
CA ASP A 95 18.07 1.87 -12.55
C ASP A 95 19.01 2.14 -11.35
N PRO A 96 20.34 1.95 -11.52
CA PRO A 96 21.31 2.07 -10.43
C PRO A 96 21.38 3.48 -9.80
N ASN A 97 20.93 4.49 -10.55
CA ASN A 97 20.90 5.88 -10.11
C ASN A 97 19.51 6.30 -9.59
N HIS A 98 18.53 5.38 -9.57
CA HIS A 98 17.16 5.63 -9.14
C HIS A 98 16.47 6.80 -9.86
N VAL A 99 16.75 7.01 -11.15
CA VAL A 99 16.17 8.09 -11.97
C VAL A 99 14.67 7.88 -12.17
N LEU A 100 14.22 6.62 -12.21
CA LEU A 100 12.81 6.25 -12.39
C LEU A 100 12.09 6.04 -11.05
N SER A 101 12.62 6.60 -9.97
CA SER A 101 12.12 6.41 -8.62
C SER A 101 11.61 7.71 -8.02
N ASN A 102 10.69 7.61 -7.05
CA ASN A 102 10.24 8.73 -6.23
C ASN A 102 10.30 8.33 -4.75
N GLU A 103 9.91 9.24 -3.86
CA GLU A 103 9.87 9.00 -2.41
C GLU A 103 9.06 7.73 -2.07
N TRP A 104 7.89 7.57 -2.68
CA TRP A 104 7.04 6.41 -2.47
C TRP A 104 7.73 5.10 -2.86
N VAL A 105 8.31 5.03 -4.07
CA VAL A 105 9.00 3.83 -4.56
C VAL A 105 10.22 3.52 -3.67
N ASN A 106 10.96 4.55 -3.24
CA ASN A 106 12.09 4.41 -2.32
C ASN A 106 11.69 3.99 -0.90
N GLY A 107 10.49 4.35 -0.44
CA GLY A 107 9.96 3.90 0.84
C GLY A 107 9.53 2.43 0.77
N VAL A 108 8.74 2.08 -0.25
CA VAL A 108 8.20 0.72 -0.41
C VAL A 108 9.28 -0.31 -0.72
N PHE A 109 10.20 0.04 -1.62
CA PHE A 109 11.25 -0.84 -2.12
C PHE A 109 12.60 -0.34 -1.65
N SER A 110 13.45 -1.25 -1.17
CA SER A 110 14.81 -0.94 -0.74
C SER A 110 15.57 -0.21 -1.85
N LYS A 111 16.47 0.69 -1.43
CA LYS A 111 17.61 1.07 -2.27
C LYS A 111 18.64 -0.05 -2.24
#